data_AF-A0A2K6EFV5-F1
#
_entry.id   AF-A0A2K6EFV5-F1
#
_cell.length_a   1.000
_cell.length_b   1.000
_cell.length_c   1.000
_cell.angle_alpha   90.00
_cell.angle_beta   90.00
_cell.angle_gamma   90.00
#
_symmetry.space_group_name_H-M   'P 1'
#
loop_
_entity.id
_entity.type
_entity.pdbx_description
1 polymer ?
#
loop_
_entity_poly.entity_id
_entity_poly.type
_entity_poly.pdbx_seq_one_letter_code
_entity_poly.pdbx_strand_id
1 'polypeptide(L)'
;MSKRLPLVLRQLLRQLQPPGPPRRLRVLCRASSTGGGGSGGREGPIGQRRLQDGQARSSCSPGVSSLAPARQNSKEALRLLQEKNPAFKPVLAIIQAGDDNLMQEISQNLAEEAGLNITHICLPPDSSEDEIIDEILKINEDARVHGLALQISENSFSNKVLNALTPEKDIDGVTDVNLGKLVRGDAHECFVSPVARAVIELLEKSGVNLDGKKILVIGAHGAVEAALLCLFQRRGSLTMSSQWKTPQLQSKVNSIRCRIVI
;
A
#
# COMPACT_ATOMS: atom_id res chain seq x y z
N MET A 1 14.64 28.27 18.32
CA MET A 1 13.21 28.59 18.13
C MET A 1 12.41 27.40 17.55
N SER A 2 12.66 26.16 18.00
CA SER A 2 12.29 24.94 17.28
C SER A 2 11.27 24.05 18.02
N LYS A 3 10.05 24.55 18.22
CA LYS A 3 8.90 23.73 18.72
C LYS A 3 7.56 24.03 18.04
N ARG A 4 7.52 24.94 17.05
CA ARG A 4 6.25 25.37 16.41
C ARG A 4 5.93 24.71 15.06
N LEU A 5 6.92 24.11 14.38
CA LEU A 5 6.69 23.42 13.11
C LEU A 5 5.70 22.23 13.18
N PRO A 6 5.74 21.35 14.20
CA PRO A 6 4.81 20.20 14.25
C PRO A 6 3.35 20.62 14.51
N LEU A 7 3.12 21.80 15.09
CA LEU A 7 1.77 22.32 15.34
C LEU A 7 1.10 22.83 14.06
N VAL A 8 1.85 23.51 13.19
CA VAL A 8 1.32 24.05 11.93
C VAL A 8 0.96 22.92 10.96
N LEU A 9 1.75 21.85 10.92
CA LEU A 9 1.47 20.67 10.09
C LEU A 9 0.26 19.87 10.62
N ARG A 10 0.11 19.74 11.95
CA ARG A 10 -1.07 19.13 12.60
C ARG A 10 -2.36 19.93 12.36
N GLN A 11 -2.28 21.24 12.26
CA GLN A 11 -3.44 22.11 12.08
C GLN A 11 -3.95 22.11 10.63
N LEU A 12 -3.07 21.93 9.66
CA LEU A 12 -3.44 21.75 8.24
C LEU A 12 -4.08 20.36 7.99
N LEU A 13 -3.60 19.32 8.64
CA LEU A 13 -4.17 17.96 8.51
C LEU A 13 -5.57 17.81 9.15
N ARG A 14 -5.93 18.65 10.14
CA ARG A 14 -7.28 18.66 10.72
C ARG A 14 -8.37 19.21 9.80
N GLN A 15 -8.02 20.04 8.81
CA GLN A 15 -9.01 20.63 7.89
C GLN A 15 -9.42 19.70 6.74
N LEU A 16 -8.78 18.54 6.62
CA LEU A 16 -9.00 17.58 5.54
C LEU A 16 -9.79 16.32 5.98
N GLN A 17 -10.46 16.35 7.15
CA GLN A 17 -11.31 15.22 7.54
C GLN A 17 -12.66 15.24 6.79
N PRO A 18 -13.08 14.12 6.17
CA PRO A 18 -14.40 14.02 5.54
C PRO A 18 -15.51 14.06 6.61
N PRO A 19 -16.74 14.49 6.25
CA PRO A 19 -17.84 14.57 7.19
C PRO A 19 -18.16 13.19 7.79
N GLY A 20 -18.43 13.17 9.10
CA GLY A 20 -18.78 11.95 9.83
C GLY A 20 -20.04 11.26 9.30
N PRO A 21 -20.27 9.99 9.67
CA PRO A 21 -21.29 9.15 9.05
C PRO A 21 -22.71 9.69 9.29
N PRO A 22 -23.63 9.56 8.32
CA PRO A 22 -25.01 10.01 8.48
C PRO A 22 -25.74 9.17 9.53
N ARG A 23 -26.53 9.85 10.37
CA ARG A 23 -27.39 9.21 11.38
C ARG A 23 -28.45 8.31 10.71
N ARG A 24 -28.49 7.06 11.16
CA ARG A 24 -29.48 5.98 10.93
C ARG A 24 -30.76 6.40 10.20
N LEU A 25 -30.99 5.84 9.01
CA LEU A 25 -32.33 5.59 8.48
C LEU A 25 -32.69 4.12 8.71
N ARG A 26 -33.74 3.87 9.50
CA ARG A 26 -34.44 2.59 9.56
C ARG A 26 -35.13 2.37 8.21
N VAL A 27 -34.83 1.26 7.53
CA VAL A 27 -35.70 0.74 6.47
C VAL A 27 -36.15 -0.66 6.86
N LEU A 28 -37.47 -0.80 6.93
CA LEU A 28 -38.24 -1.99 7.23
C LEU A 28 -38.15 -2.95 6.04
N CYS A 29 -37.58 -4.15 6.20
CA CYS A 29 -37.71 -5.21 5.20
C CYS A 29 -39.08 -5.87 5.37
N ARG A 30 -39.95 -5.74 4.37
CA ARG A 30 -41.19 -6.51 4.25
C ARG A 30 -40.89 -7.74 3.40
N ALA A 31 -40.99 -8.93 4.02
CA ALA A 31 -40.92 -10.20 3.32
C ALA A 31 -42.23 -10.45 2.56
N SER A 32 -42.14 -10.91 1.33
CA SER A 32 -43.26 -11.54 0.62
C SER A 32 -42.80 -12.87 0.06
N SER A 33 -43.19 -13.93 0.77
CA SER A 33 -43.17 -15.33 0.35
C SER A 33 -44.51 -15.67 -0.29
N THR A 34 -44.52 -16.20 -1.51
CA THR A 34 -45.59 -17.08 -2.02
C THR A 34 -45.00 -18.01 -3.07
N GLY A 35 -45.17 -19.31 -2.87
CA GLY A 35 -44.76 -20.37 -3.78
C GLY A 35 -45.94 -20.96 -4.57
N GLY A 36 -45.64 -22.09 -5.24
CA GLY A 36 -46.54 -22.95 -6.03
C GLY A 36 -46.38 -22.69 -7.53
N GLY A 37 -46.12 -23.63 -8.44
CA GLY A 37 -46.31 -25.08 -8.48
C GLY A 37 -47.06 -25.41 -9.77
N GLY A 38 -46.53 -26.25 -10.67
CA GLY A 38 -47.27 -26.64 -11.89
C GLY A 38 -46.42 -27.31 -12.99
N SER A 39 -46.82 -28.51 -13.38
CA SER A 39 -46.12 -29.57 -14.14
C SER A 39 -46.46 -29.69 -15.64
N GLY A 40 -45.57 -30.37 -16.40
CA GLY A 40 -45.81 -31.04 -17.69
C GLY A 40 -45.19 -30.31 -18.91
N GLY A 41 -44.42 -30.88 -19.83
CA GLY A 41 -44.03 -32.26 -20.18
C GLY A 41 -44.12 -32.41 -21.71
N ARG A 42 -42.97 -32.60 -22.41
CA ARG A 42 -42.78 -33.34 -23.69
C ARG A 42 -41.35 -33.23 -24.24
N GLU A 43 -40.75 -34.39 -24.52
CA GLU A 43 -39.48 -34.69 -25.24
C GLU A 43 -39.64 -34.48 -26.77
N GLY A 44 -38.65 -34.34 -27.67
CA GLY A 44 -37.17 -34.38 -27.74
C GLY A 44 -36.75 -33.73 -29.10
N PRO A 45 -35.67 -34.09 -29.83
CA PRO A 45 -34.52 -34.96 -29.54
C PRO A 45 -33.13 -34.26 -29.72
N ILE A 46 -32.09 -35.08 -29.61
CA ILE A 46 -30.64 -34.84 -29.51
C ILE A 46 -30.00 -34.25 -30.78
N GLY A 47 -29.08 -33.28 -30.60
CA GLY A 47 -28.19 -32.75 -31.64
C GLY A 47 -26.93 -32.10 -31.05
N GLN A 48 -25.76 -32.52 -31.53
CA GLN A 48 -24.40 -32.28 -31.01
C GLN A 48 -23.86 -30.83 -31.08
N ARG A 49 -22.83 -30.58 -30.24
CA ARG A 49 -21.82 -29.47 -30.25
C ARG A 49 -22.39 -28.09 -29.84
N ARG A 50 -21.76 -27.32 -28.95
CA ARG A 50 -20.35 -26.91 -28.95
C ARG A 50 -20.05 -26.27 -27.57
N LEU A 51 -18.84 -26.51 -27.04
CA LEU A 51 -18.27 -25.79 -25.90
C LEU A 51 -18.37 -24.29 -26.16
N GLN A 52 -19.08 -23.54 -25.31
CA GLN A 52 -18.99 -22.09 -25.28
C GLN A 52 -18.12 -21.72 -24.09
N ASP A 53 -16.88 -21.34 -24.42
CA ASP A 53 -15.96 -20.66 -23.54
C ASP A 53 -16.63 -19.39 -23.01
N GLY A 54 -17.02 -19.42 -21.74
CA GLY A 54 -17.37 -18.22 -20.98
C GLY A 54 -16.11 -17.41 -20.76
N GLN A 55 -15.83 -16.45 -21.65
CA GLN A 55 -14.87 -15.38 -21.43
C GLN A 55 -15.26 -14.59 -20.18
N ALA A 56 -14.69 -14.98 -19.03
CA ALA A 56 -14.57 -14.07 -17.90
C ALA A 56 -13.61 -12.95 -18.31
N ARG A 57 -14.18 -11.83 -18.77
CA ARG A 57 -13.42 -10.59 -19.00
C ARG A 57 -12.86 -10.14 -17.65
N SER A 58 -11.58 -10.44 -17.39
CA SER A 58 -10.80 -9.69 -16.41
C SER A 58 -10.66 -8.28 -16.98
N SER A 59 -11.32 -7.31 -16.35
CA SER A 59 -11.03 -5.90 -16.61
C SER A 59 -9.64 -5.63 -16.04
N CYS A 60 -8.60 -5.79 -16.86
CA CYS A 60 -7.28 -5.25 -16.57
C CYS A 60 -7.43 -3.74 -16.40
N SER A 61 -7.32 -3.27 -15.17
CA SER A 61 -7.27 -1.83 -14.90
C SER A 61 -5.93 -1.30 -15.42
N PRO A 62 -5.90 -0.27 -16.27
CA PRO A 62 -4.65 0.31 -16.74
C PRO A 62 -4.00 1.06 -15.56
N GLY A 63 -3.05 0.42 -14.87
CA GLY A 63 -2.44 0.94 -13.64
C GLY A 63 -1.66 2.26 -13.80
N VAL A 64 -1.18 2.56 -15.02
CA VAL A 64 -0.28 3.69 -15.28
C VAL A 64 -1.01 5.04 -15.35
N SER A 65 -2.29 5.09 -15.73
CA SER A 65 -3.04 6.36 -15.83
C SER A 65 -3.44 6.95 -14.46
N SER A 66 -3.35 6.15 -13.39
CA SER A 66 -3.80 6.54 -12.05
C SER A 66 -2.78 7.31 -11.20
N LEU A 67 -1.51 7.39 -11.65
CA LEU A 67 -0.39 7.98 -10.89
C LEU A 67 -0.23 9.49 -11.10
N ALA A 68 -0.75 10.04 -12.19
CA ALA A 68 -0.64 11.47 -12.51
C ALA A 68 -1.22 12.40 -11.42
N PRO A 69 -2.38 12.10 -10.80
CA PRO A 69 -2.91 12.91 -9.70
C PRO A 69 -2.02 12.88 -8.46
N ALA A 70 -1.44 11.73 -8.11
CA ALA A 70 -0.56 11.61 -6.93
C ALA A 70 0.72 12.44 -7.10
N ARG A 71 1.33 12.39 -8.29
CA ARG A 71 2.49 13.21 -8.66
C ARG A 71 2.18 14.71 -8.59
N GLN A 72 1.02 15.11 -9.13
CA GLN A 72 0.60 16.51 -9.11
C GLN A 72 0.38 17.02 -7.68
N ASN A 73 -0.26 16.21 -6.84
CA ASN A 73 -0.48 16.55 -5.43
C ASN A 73 0.85 16.72 -4.67
N SER A 74 1.84 15.86 -4.92
CA SER A 74 3.17 15.99 -4.31
C SER A 74 3.88 17.27 -4.72
N LYS A 75 3.81 17.65 -6.01
CA LYS A 75 4.36 18.92 -6.52
C LYS A 75 3.71 20.13 -5.87
N GLU A 76 2.39 20.12 -5.76
CA GLU A 76 1.64 21.21 -5.14
C GLU A 76 1.95 21.33 -3.65
N ALA A 77 2.02 20.20 -2.94
CA ALA A 77 2.42 20.18 -1.53
C ALA A 77 3.84 20.74 -1.34
N LEU A 78 4.79 20.34 -2.20
CA LEU A 78 6.16 20.85 -2.16
C LEU A 78 6.20 22.36 -2.43
N ARG A 79 5.46 22.82 -3.44
CA ARG A 79 5.35 24.25 -3.75
C ARG A 79 4.82 25.05 -2.55
N LEU A 80 3.75 24.58 -1.89
CA LEU A 80 3.18 25.24 -0.70
C LEU A 80 4.17 25.29 0.48
N LEU A 81 5.02 24.26 0.63
CA LEU A 81 6.08 24.26 1.64
C LEU A 81 7.19 25.24 1.29
N GLN A 82 7.59 25.32 0.02
CA GLN A 82 8.61 26.25 -0.48
C GLN A 82 8.16 27.70 -0.46
N GLU A 83 6.87 27.99 -0.69
CA GLU A 83 6.30 29.33 -0.53
C GLU A 83 6.43 29.83 0.91
N LYS A 84 6.34 28.93 1.90
CA LYS A 84 6.52 29.26 3.32
C LYS A 84 7.99 29.27 3.76
N ASN A 85 8.82 28.44 3.13
CA ASN A 85 10.24 28.33 3.41
C ASN A 85 11.02 28.08 2.11
N PRO A 86 11.46 29.14 1.40
CA PRO A 86 12.13 28.99 0.10
C PRO A 86 13.44 28.19 0.14
N ALA A 87 14.06 28.07 1.32
CA ALA A 87 15.27 27.27 1.52
C ALA A 87 14.98 25.77 1.70
N PHE A 88 13.71 25.37 1.87
CA PHE A 88 13.34 23.97 2.06
C PHE A 88 13.48 23.19 0.74
N LYS A 89 14.45 22.27 0.72
CA LYS A 89 14.68 21.35 -0.38
C LYS A 89 14.66 19.93 0.18
N PRO A 90 13.55 19.19 0.04
CA PRO A 90 13.47 17.83 0.55
C PRO A 90 14.45 16.95 -0.23
N VAL A 91 15.20 16.14 0.51
CA VAL A 91 16.16 15.19 -0.03
C VAL A 91 15.72 13.79 0.40
N LEU A 92 15.57 12.90 -0.58
CA LEU A 92 15.37 11.47 -0.38
C LEU A 92 16.68 10.76 -0.68
N ALA A 93 17.18 9.99 0.30
CA ALA A 93 18.27 9.07 0.08
C ALA A 93 17.73 7.71 -0.36
N ILE A 94 18.46 7.04 -1.24
CA ILE A 94 18.19 5.65 -1.64
C ILE A 94 19.50 4.89 -1.40
N ILE A 95 19.45 3.86 -0.56
CA ILE A 95 20.56 2.89 -0.42
C ILE A 95 20.17 1.65 -1.21
N GLN A 96 20.97 1.33 -2.21
CA GLN A 96 20.81 0.15 -3.05
C GLN A 96 21.95 -0.83 -2.80
N ALA A 97 21.64 -2.10 -2.58
CA ALA A 97 22.62 -3.18 -2.55
C ALA A 97 22.16 -4.28 -3.51
N GLY A 98 22.91 -4.49 -4.60
CA GLY A 98 22.56 -5.42 -5.68
C GLY A 98 22.39 -4.77 -7.05
N ASP A 99 22.22 -5.61 -8.08
CA ASP A 99 22.28 -5.22 -9.51
C ASP A 99 20.93 -4.81 -10.13
N ASP A 100 19.90 -4.48 -9.34
CA ASP A 100 18.59 -4.11 -9.89
C ASP A 100 18.51 -2.63 -10.33
N ASN A 101 19.12 -2.35 -11.48
CA ASN A 101 19.16 -1.01 -12.07
C ASN A 101 17.79 -0.47 -12.53
N LEU A 102 16.79 -1.34 -12.76
CA LEU A 102 15.49 -0.90 -13.31
C LEU A 102 14.68 -0.12 -12.27
N MET A 103 14.63 -0.62 -11.03
CA MET A 103 13.92 0.03 -9.94
C MET A 103 14.58 1.36 -9.53
N GLN A 104 15.90 1.46 -9.70
CA GLN A 104 16.67 2.66 -9.50
C GLN A 104 16.22 3.79 -10.44
N GLU A 105 16.27 3.56 -11.75
CA GLU A 105 15.94 4.58 -12.76
C GLU A 105 14.50 5.09 -12.59
N ILE A 106 13.57 4.18 -12.31
CA ILE A 106 12.16 4.53 -12.08
C ILE A 106 12.03 5.44 -10.85
N SER A 107 12.69 5.09 -9.74
CA SER A 107 12.59 5.86 -8.48
C SER A 107 13.23 7.24 -8.60
N GLN A 108 14.37 7.33 -9.28
CA GLN A 108 15.05 8.60 -9.55
C GLN A 108 14.18 9.51 -10.43
N ASN A 109 13.70 9.00 -11.57
CA ASN A 109 12.83 9.75 -12.47
C ASN A 109 11.55 10.23 -11.77
N LEU A 110 10.92 9.37 -10.97
CA LEU A 110 9.72 9.71 -10.21
C LEU A 110 9.95 10.84 -9.21
N ALA A 111 11.08 10.80 -8.50
CA ALA A 111 11.41 11.78 -7.49
C ALA A 111 11.84 13.12 -8.09
N GLU A 112 12.66 13.10 -9.15
CA GLU A 112 13.01 14.28 -9.92
C GLU A 112 11.78 14.93 -10.53
N GLU A 113 10.90 14.13 -11.14
CA GLU A 113 9.64 14.61 -11.64
C GLU A 113 8.82 15.27 -10.53
N ALA A 114 8.81 14.74 -9.30
CA ALA A 114 8.10 15.32 -8.16
C ALA A 114 8.79 16.57 -7.56
N GLY A 115 9.99 16.94 -8.03
CA GLY A 115 10.77 18.07 -7.54
C GLY A 115 11.60 17.77 -6.28
N LEU A 116 11.83 16.49 -5.99
CA LEU A 116 12.65 16.05 -4.86
C LEU A 116 14.12 15.96 -5.28
N ASN A 117 15.01 16.32 -4.37
CA ASN A 117 16.43 16.03 -4.53
C ASN A 117 16.68 14.56 -4.15
N ILE A 118 17.44 13.83 -4.98
CA ILE A 118 17.82 12.45 -4.71
C ILE A 118 19.31 12.36 -4.38
N THR A 119 19.63 11.58 -3.35
CA THR A 119 20.98 11.09 -3.08
C THR A 119 20.97 9.58 -3.22
N HIS A 120 21.71 9.05 -4.18
CA HIS A 120 21.76 7.62 -4.43
C HIS A 120 23.08 7.04 -3.94
N ILE A 121 23.00 5.96 -3.16
CA ILE A 121 24.15 5.25 -2.61
C ILE A 121 24.09 3.81 -3.09
N CYS A 122 24.99 3.46 -4.02
CA CYS A 122 25.16 2.10 -4.50
C CYS A 122 26.20 1.38 -3.65
N LEU A 123 25.79 0.32 -2.96
CA LEU A 123 26.67 -0.62 -2.28
C LEU A 123 26.93 -1.83 -3.19
N PRO A 124 28.11 -2.47 -3.07
CA PRO A 124 28.39 -3.75 -3.71
C PRO A 124 27.29 -4.80 -3.48
N PRO A 125 27.04 -5.70 -4.46
CA PRO A 125 26.00 -6.73 -4.34
C PRO A 125 26.28 -7.75 -3.23
N ASP A 126 27.54 -7.92 -2.84
CA ASP A 126 28.02 -8.79 -1.77
C ASP A 126 28.20 -8.05 -0.43
N SER A 127 27.70 -6.81 -0.33
CA SER A 127 27.81 -6.03 0.90
C SER A 127 27.19 -6.73 2.10
N SER A 128 27.91 -6.64 3.21
CA SER A 128 27.48 -7.24 4.47
C SER A 128 26.35 -6.46 5.14
N GLU A 129 25.66 -7.10 6.08
CA GLU A 129 24.65 -6.44 6.92
C GLU A 129 25.21 -5.20 7.62
N ASP A 130 26.43 -5.31 8.16
CA ASP A 130 27.09 -4.22 8.90
C ASP A 130 27.43 -3.04 7.99
N GLU A 131 27.86 -3.29 6.74
CA GLU A 131 28.12 -2.23 5.76
C GLU A 131 26.84 -1.45 5.40
N ILE A 132 25.72 -2.14 5.26
CA ILE A 132 24.42 -1.51 5.01
C ILE A 132 24.01 -0.67 6.23
N ILE A 133 24.16 -1.21 7.43
CA ILE A 133 23.84 -0.50 8.69
C ILE A 133 24.69 0.76 8.83
N ASP A 134 26.00 0.68 8.58
CA ASP A 134 26.91 1.83 8.67
C ASP A 134 26.47 2.97 7.75
N GLU A 135 26.00 2.65 6.55
CA GLU A 135 25.51 3.66 5.61
C GLU A 135 24.16 4.26 6.06
N ILE A 136 23.26 3.43 6.59
CA ILE A 136 22.00 3.90 7.21
C ILE A 136 22.31 4.88 8.35
N LEU A 137 23.30 4.59 9.20
CA LEU A 137 23.68 5.45 10.33
C LEU A 137 24.21 6.80 9.85
N LYS A 138 25.04 6.84 8.81
CA LYS A 138 25.49 8.11 8.20
C LYS A 138 24.30 8.92 7.68
N ILE A 139 23.35 8.27 7.01
CA ILE A 139 22.14 8.93 6.51
C ILE A 139 21.25 9.43 7.65
N ASN A 140 21.15 8.71 8.76
CA ASN A 140 20.40 9.17 9.93
C ASN A 140 20.95 10.48 10.49
N GLU A 141 22.27 10.65 10.52
CA GLU A 141 22.91 11.87 11.04
C GLU A 141 22.87 13.05 10.08
N ASP A 142 22.73 12.82 8.76
CA ASP A 142 22.66 13.92 7.79
C ASP A 142 21.32 14.67 7.90
N ALA A 143 21.36 15.86 8.51
CA ALA A 143 20.19 16.75 8.67
C ALA A 143 19.64 17.30 7.33
N ARG A 144 20.36 17.14 6.21
CA ARG A 144 19.89 17.52 4.87
C ARG A 144 18.98 16.45 4.28
N VAL A 145 19.10 15.19 4.73
CA VAL A 145 18.28 14.07 4.26
C VAL A 145 17.02 13.96 5.10
N HIS A 146 15.87 13.86 4.43
CA HIS A 146 14.55 13.90 5.05
C HIS A 146 13.85 12.53 5.04
N GLY A 147 14.31 11.62 4.19
CA GLY A 147 13.79 10.27 4.10
C GLY A 147 14.82 9.33 3.48
N LEU A 148 14.71 8.04 3.78
CA LEU A 148 15.54 6.98 3.25
C LEU A 148 14.66 5.84 2.73
N ALA A 149 14.92 5.40 1.51
CA ALA A 149 14.41 4.16 0.96
C ALA A 149 15.52 3.10 0.90
N LEU A 150 15.20 1.86 1.24
CA LEU A 150 16.11 0.73 1.17
C LEU A 150 15.75 -0.16 -0.03
N GLN A 151 16.65 -0.24 -1.01
CA GLN A 151 16.57 -1.11 -2.19
C GLN A 151 17.61 -2.22 -2.07
N ILE A 152 17.40 -3.10 -1.09
CA ILE A 152 18.30 -4.21 -0.78
C ILE A 152 17.58 -5.55 -1.01
N SER A 153 18.34 -6.64 -1.10
CA SER A 153 17.74 -7.97 -1.28
C SER A 153 16.86 -8.37 -0.08
N GLU A 154 15.82 -9.17 -0.31
CA GLU A 154 14.96 -9.70 0.76
C GLU A 154 15.75 -10.42 1.86
N ASN A 155 16.86 -11.07 1.51
CA ASN A 155 17.72 -11.77 2.47
C ASN A 155 18.48 -10.81 3.39
N SER A 156 18.69 -9.57 2.94
CA SER A 156 19.36 -8.50 3.70
C SER A 156 18.39 -7.70 4.58
N PHE A 157 17.07 -7.91 4.45
CA PHE A 157 16.04 -7.28 5.28
C PHE A 157 15.92 -7.93 6.67
N SER A 158 16.99 -7.85 7.45
CA SER A 158 16.95 -8.28 8.85
C SER A 158 16.35 -7.20 9.76
N ASN A 159 15.87 -7.61 10.93
CA ASN A 159 15.37 -6.67 11.93
C ASN A 159 16.45 -5.67 12.39
N LYS A 160 17.73 -6.04 12.30
CA LYS A 160 18.84 -5.14 12.65
C LYS A 160 18.99 -4.03 11.62
N VAL A 161 18.98 -4.37 10.33
CA VAL A 161 19.03 -3.39 9.23
C VAL A 161 17.83 -2.46 9.30
N LEU A 162 16.62 -3.02 9.42
CA LEU A 162 15.39 -2.25 9.47
C LEU A 162 15.36 -1.26 10.63
N ASN A 163 15.74 -1.69 11.83
CA ASN A 163 15.72 -0.84 13.02
C ASN A 163 16.98 0.00 13.21
N ALA A 164 17.99 -0.11 12.33
CA ALA A 164 19.06 0.88 12.25
C ALA A 164 18.54 2.22 11.71
N LEU A 165 17.48 2.21 10.90
CA LEU A 165 16.85 3.41 10.35
C LEU A 165 16.03 4.14 11.42
N THR A 166 16.24 5.45 11.52
CA THR A 166 15.42 6.31 12.38
C THR A 166 13.95 6.35 11.90
N PRO A 167 12.96 6.19 12.79
CA PRO A 167 11.54 6.19 12.39
C PRO A 167 11.08 7.47 11.68
N GLU A 168 11.75 8.60 11.92
CA GLU A 168 11.47 9.89 11.28
C GLU A 168 11.91 9.96 9.82
N LYS A 169 12.85 9.09 9.39
CA LYS A 169 13.34 9.00 8.00
C LYS A 169 12.85 7.74 7.27
N ASP A 170 12.17 6.83 7.96
CA ASP A 170 11.60 5.59 7.42
C ASP A 170 10.34 5.86 6.58
N ILE A 171 10.54 6.26 5.32
CA ILE A 171 9.43 6.59 4.42
C ILE A 171 8.63 5.36 3.96
N ASP A 172 9.22 4.17 4.07
CA ASP A 172 8.60 2.90 3.71
C ASP A 172 7.78 2.29 4.86
N GLY A 173 7.90 2.85 6.08
CA GLY A 173 7.19 2.38 7.26
C GLY A 173 7.58 0.96 7.67
N VAL A 174 8.84 0.59 7.47
CA VAL A 174 9.37 -0.77 7.69
C VAL A 174 9.98 -0.97 9.07
N THR A 175 10.29 0.10 9.80
CA THR A 175 10.79 0.03 11.18
C THR A 175 9.72 -0.51 12.13
N ASP A 176 10.13 -1.23 13.19
CA ASP A 176 9.20 -1.76 14.19
C ASP A 176 8.39 -0.64 14.88
N VAL A 177 9.00 0.54 15.02
CA VAL A 177 8.35 1.71 15.62
C VAL A 177 7.20 2.19 14.73
N ASN A 178 7.42 2.38 13.43
CA ASN A 178 6.37 2.84 12.51
C ASN A 178 5.31 1.76 12.31
N LEU A 179 5.72 0.52 12.11
CA LEU A 179 4.80 -0.60 11.95
C LEU A 179 3.96 -0.83 13.22
N GLY A 180 4.57 -0.74 14.40
CA GLY A 180 3.88 -0.85 15.69
C GLY A 180 2.85 0.27 15.89
N LYS A 181 3.19 1.52 15.57
CA LYS A 181 2.24 2.65 15.58
C LYS A 181 1.07 2.41 14.63
N LEU A 182 1.32 1.95 13.41
CA LEU A 182 0.28 1.59 12.44
C LEU A 182 -0.67 0.53 13.01
N VAL A 183 -0.10 -0.55 13.57
CA VAL A 183 -0.88 -1.64 14.18
C VAL A 183 -1.73 -1.16 15.35
N ARG A 184 -1.22 -0.28 16.21
CA ARG A 184 -2.01 0.33 17.30
C ARG A 184 -3.09 1.26 16.81
N GLY A 185 -2.91 1.88 15.64
CA GLY A 185 -3.88 2.77 15.01
C GLY A 185 -3.47 4.22 15.02
N ASP A 186 -2.22 4.48 15.37
CA ASP A 186 -1.60 5.80 15.37
C ASP A 186 -1.06 6.12 13.98
N ALA A 187 -1.80 5.79 12.91
CA ALA A 187 -1.37 5.93 11.52
C ALA A 187 -1.10 7.40 11.10
N HIS A 188 -1.47 8.36 11.94
CA HIS A 188 -1.19 9.79 11.77
C HIS A 188 0.14 10.22 12.41
N GLU A 189 0.80 9.34 13.16
CA GLU A 189 2.07 9.58 13.86
C GLU A 189 3.20 8.65 13.37
N CYS A 190 2.99 7.95 12.25
CA CYS A 190 3.97 7.08 11.63
C CYS A 190 3.93 7.18 10.10
N PHE A 191 4.98 6.67 9.47
CA PHE A 191 4.93 6.36 8.05
C PHE A 191 4.19 5.03 7.84
N VAL A 192 3.51 4.95 6.71
CA VAL A 192 2.76 3.77 6.27
C VAL A 192 3.30 3.39 4.91
N SER A 193 3.57 2.10 4.71
CA SER A 193 4.08 1.57 3.45
C SER A 193 3.36 2.18 2.24
N PRO A 194 4.10 2.83 1.31
CA PRO A 194 3.53 3.41 0.10
C PRO A 194 2.78 2.38 -0.73
N VAL A 195 3.29 1.14 -0.79
CA VAL A 195 2.65 0.01 -1.48
C VAL A 195 1.31 -0.33 -0.84
N ALA A 196 1.28 -0.50 0.49
CA ALA A 196 0.05 -0.82 1.21
C ALA A 196 -1.00 0.29 1.04
N ARG A 197 -0.57 1.56 1.09
CA ARG A 197 -1.46 2.71 0.88
C ARG A 197 -1.99 2.76 -0.55
N ALA A 198 -1.14 2.53 -1.54
CA ALA A 198 -1.55 2.50 -2.95
C ALA A 198 -2.61 1.42 -3.22
N VAL A 199 -2.45 0.22 -2.65
CA VAL A 199 -3.46 -0.86 -2.76
C VAL A 199 -4.82 -0.41 -2.21
N ILE A 200 -4.84 0.17 -1.01
CA ILE A 200 -6.09 0.68 -0.41
C ILE A 200 -6.70 1.77 -1.27
N GLU A 201 -5.92 2.75 -1.73
CA GLU A 201 -6.41 3.84 -2.57
C GLU A 201 -6.99 3.34 -3.91
N LEU A 202 -6.36 2.35 -4.54
CA LEU A 202 -6.85 1.77 -5.79
C LEU A 202 -8.17 1.02 -5.60
N LEU A 203 -8.32 0.29 -4.49
CA LEU A 203 -9.57 -0.39 -4.16
C LEU A 203 -10.69 0.61 -3.84
N GLU A 204 -10.38 1.67 -3.07
CA GLU A 204 -11.35 2.72 -2.76
C GLU A 204 -11.78 3.49 -4.03
N LYS A 205 -10.83 3.83 -4.92
CA LYS A 205 -11.11 4.49 -6.21
C LYS A 205 -11.92 3.63 -7.17
N SER A 206 -11.80 2.30 -7.10
CA SER A 206 -12.62 1.37 -7.89
C SER A 206 -14.02 1.13 -7.28
N GLY A 207 -14.37 1.85 -6.21
CA GLY A 207 -15.69 1.78 -5.57
C GLY A 207 -15.89 0.50 -4.75
N VAL A 208 -14.82 -0.20 -4.40
CA VAL A 208 -14.89 -1.44 -3.64
C VAL A 208 -15.09 -1.12 -2.16
N ASN A 209 -16.25 -1.48 -1.62
CA ASN A 209 -16.47 -1.45 -0.18
C ASN A 209 -15.75 -2.63 0.49
N LEU A 210 -14.81 -2.33 1.38
CA LEU A 210 -13.96 -3.29 2.10
C LEU A 210 -14.63 -3.89 3.35
N ASP A 211 -15.65 -3.25 3.90
CA ASP A 211 -16.31 -3.69 5.13
C ASP A 211 -16.98 -5.06 4.95
N GLY A 212 -16.69 -5.99 5.86
CA GLY A 212 -17.16 -7.37 5.82
C GLY A 212 -16.60 -8.24 4.67
N LYS A 213 -15.71 -7.70 3.83
CA LYS A 213 -15.09 -8.47 2.72
C LYS A 213 -14.02 -9.41 3.22
N LYS A 214 -13.86 -10.54 2.52
CA LYS A 214 -12.74 -11.46 2.73
C LYS A 214 -11.62 -11.14 1.76
N ILE A 215 -10.41 -10.92 2.29
CA ILE A 215 -9.25 -10.50 1.51
C ILE A 215 -8.14 -11.53 1.70
N LEU A 216 -7.57 -12.00 0.59
CA LEU A 216 -6.41 -12.88 0.58
C LEU A 216 -5.23 -12.12 0.01
N VAL A 217 -4.20 -11.93 0.82
CA VAL A 217 -2.92 -11.37 0.40
C VAL A 217 -1.98 -12.53 0.05
N ILE A 218 -1.47 -12.58 -1.17
CA ILE A 218 -0.60 -13.64 -1.65
C ILE A 218 0.80 -13.08 -1.91
N GLY A 219 1.81 -13.69 -1.30
CA GLY A 219 3.21 -13.41 -1.64
C GLY A 219 3.82 -12.14 -1.07
N ALA A 220 3.05 -11.30 -0.38
CA ALA A 220 3.61 -10.28 0.49
C ALA A 220 4.24 -10.93 1.74
N HIS A 221 5.26 -10.29 2.29
CA HIS A 221 5.93 -10.69 3.52
C HIS A 221 6.37 -9.45 4.33
N GLY A 222 6.78 -9.67 5.58
CA GLY A 222 7.38 -8.64 6.43
C GLY A 222 6.46 -7.44 6.70
N ALA A 223 7.05 -6.25 6.71
CA ALA A 223 6.36 -5.00 7.03
C ALA A 223 5.21 -4.67 6.04
N VAL A 224 5.37 -4.99 4.76
CA VAL A 224 4.33 -4.72 3.74
C VAL A 224 3.10 -5.60 3.97
N GLU A 225 3.30 -6.90 4.23
CA GLU A 225 2.19 -7.81 4.57
C GLU A 225 1.48 -7.32 5.84
N ALA A 226 2.23 -7.03 6.90
CA ALA A 226 1.68 -6.56 8.16
C ALA A 226 0.88 -5.25 7.99
N ALA A 227 1.39 -4.31 7.20
CA ALA A 227 0.70 -3.06 6.88
C ALA A 227 -0.60 -3.31 6.11
N LEU A 228 -0.58 -4.13 5.06
CA LEU A 228 -1.77 -4.49 4.28
C LEU A 228 -2.85 -5.13 5.15
N LEU A 229 -2.49 -6.16 5.91
CA LEU A 229 -3.43 -6.86 6.79
C LEU A 229 -4.03 -5.89 7.81
N CYS A 230 -3.21 -5.04 8.43
CA CYS A 230 -3.68 -4.04 9.39
C CYS A 230 -4.67 -3.05 8.75
N LEU A 231 -4.32 -2.49 7.59
CA LEU A 231 -5.18 -1.51 6.90
C LEU A 231 -6.52 -2.13 6.51
N PHE A 232 -6.53 -3.35 5.97
CA PHE A 232 -7.76 -4.05 5.63
C PHE A 232 -8.63 -4.36 6.85
N GLN A 233 -8.04 -4.86 7.95
CA GLN A 233 -8.77 -5.12 9.19
C GLN A 233 -9.40 -3.84 9.75
N ARG A 234 -8.68 -2.72 9.72
CA ARG A 234 -9.20 -1.41 10.15
C ARG A 234 -10.34 -0.88 9.28
N ARG A 235 -10.48 -1.38 8.05
CA ARG A 235 -11.61 -1.10 7.14
C ARG A 235 -12.75 -2.13 7.27
N GLY A 236 -12.69 -3.03 8.25
CA GLY A 236 -13.74 -4.01 8.52
C GLY A 236 -13.61 -5.31 7.73
N SER A 237 -12.51 -5.52 7.01
CA SER A 237 -12.29 -6.74 6.24
C SER A 237 -11.79 -7.92 7.10
N LEU A 238 -12.15 -9.13 6.69
CA LEU A 238 -11.59 -10.38 7.16
C LEU A 238 -10.38 -10.76 6.30
N THR A 239 -9.18 -10.70 6.85
CA THR A 239 -7.95 -10.87 6.09
C THR A 239 -7.30 -12.23 6.32
N MET A 240 -6.71 -12.79 5.27
CA MET A 240 -5.85 -13.98 5.31
C MET A 240 -4.61 -13.72 4.45
N SER A 241 -3.51 -14.36 4.78
CA SER A 241 -2.32 -14.36 3.93
C SER A 241 -1.87 -15.77 3.55
N SER A 242 -1.15 -15.88 2.43
CA SER A 242 -0.58 -17.14 1.96
C SER A 242 0.67 -16.91 1.12
N GLN A 243 1.65 -17.81 1.23
CA GLN A 243 2.80 -17.81 0.35
C GLN A 243 2.47 -18.51 -0.99
N TRP A 244 3.15 -18.09 -2.06
CA TRP A 244 3.03 -18.68 -3.41
C TRP A 244 3.21 -20.20 -3.42
N LYS A 245 4.16 -20.71 -2.64
CA LYS A 245 4.56 -22.13 -2.62
C LYS A 245 3.62 -23.01 -1.78
N THR A 246 2.52 -22.47 -1.25
CA THR A 246 1.62 -23.24 -0.39
C THR A 246 0.85 -24.29 -1.22
N PRO A 247 0.91 -25.60 -0.89
CA PRO A 247 0.29 -26.67 -1.67
C PRO A 247 -1.23 -26.51 -1.86
N GLN A 248 -1.88 -25.79 -0.95
CA GLN A 248 -3.33 -25.58 -0.90
C GLN A 248 -3.73 -24.18 -1.36
N LEU A 249 -2.86 -23.45 -2.07
CA LEU A 249 -3.16 -22.08 -2.51
C LEU A 249 -4.42 -22.05 -3.38
N GLN A 250 -4.55 -22.99 -4.32
CA GLN A 250 -5.72 -23.08 -5.21
C GLN A 250 -7.01 -23.28 -4.41
N SER A 251 -7.00 -24.16 -3.40
CA SER A 251 -8.18 -24.41 -2.57
C SER A 251 -8.50 -23.21 -1.67
N LYS A 252 -7.50 -22.51 -1.12
CA LYS A 252 -7.69 -21.25 -0.38
C LYS A 252 -8.31 -20.16 -1.26
N VAL A 253 -7.77 -19.91 -2.45
CA VAL A 253 -8.35 -18.97 -3.42
C VAL A 253 -9.80 -19.35 -3.74
N ASN A 254 -10.06 -20.64 -3.99
CA ASN A 254 -11.39 -21.17 -4.30
C ASN A 254 -12.39 -21.11 -3.12
N SER A 255 -11.92 -21.16 -1.88
CA SER A 255 -12.77 -21.12 -0.68
C SER A 255 -13.34 -19.73 -0.37
N ILE A 256 -12.68 -18.67 -0.82
CA ILE A 256 -13.09 -17.29 -0.54
C ILE A 256 -14.17 -16.91 -1.56
N ARG A 257 -15.45 -16.96 -1.18
CA ARG A 257 -16.58 -16.67 -2.09
C ARG A 257 -16.85 -15.16 -2.34
N CYS A 258 -16.17 -14.26 -1.64
CA CYS A 258 -16.31 -12.80 -1.82
C CYS A 258 -14.90 -12.23 -1.92
N ARG A 259 -14.36 -12.08 -3.13
CA ARG A 259 -12.91 -12.05 -3.37
C ARG A 259 -12.37 -10.65 -3.64
N ILE A 260 -11.44 -10.22 -2.80
CA ILE A 260 -10.31 -9.39 -3.24
C ILE A 260 -9.08 -10.26 -3.00
N VAL A 261 -8.34 -10.52 -4.08
CA VAL A 261 -7.02 -11.18 -4.02
C VAL A 261 -6.00 -10.11 -4.38
N ILE A 262 -5.03 -9.90 -3.48
CA ILE A 262 -3.93 -8.96 -3.64
C ILE A 262 -2.66 -9.78 -3.84
#